data_AF-A0A847V9J9-F1
#
_entry.id   AF-A0A847V9J9-F1
#
_cell.length_a   1.000
_cell.length_b   1.000
_cell.length_c   1.000
_cell.angle_alpha   90.00
_cell.angle_beta   90.00
_cell.angle_gamma   90.00
#
_symmetry.space_group_name_H-M   'P 1'
#
loop_
_entity.id
_entity.type
_entity.pdbx_description
1 polymer ?
#
loop_
_entity_poly.entity_id
_entity_poly.type
_entity_poly.pdbx_seq_one_letter_code
_entity_poly.pdbx_strand_id
1 'polypeptide(L)'
;MALFNLGRPNVAKLAGKGDVQGLIRALDYKKDPGVRMEAARELGRFDDDRAVAALDACLDEAREPDARVRKAVAAALEQRKWY
;
A
#
# COMPACT_ATOMS: atom_id res chain seq x y z
N MET A 1 -1.09 -6.36 -19.61
CA MET A 1 -1.18 -7.82 -19.32
C MET A 1 -0.38 -8.10 -18.05
N ALA A 2 -1.03 -8.63 -17.00
CA ALA A 2 -0.44 -9.43 -15.90
C ALA A 2 -1.51 -9.63 -14.81
N LEU A 3 -2.55 -10.42 -15.11
CA LEU A 3 -3.46 -10.93 -14.09
C LEU A 3 -2.83 -12.20 -13.50
N PHE A 4 -1.78 -12.06 -12.70
CA PHE A 4 -1.29 -13.19 -11.91
C PHE A 4 -2.19 -13.35 -10.68
N ASN A 5 -3.01 -14.38 -10.78
CA ASN A 5 -3.89 -14.92 -9.76
C ASN A 5 -3.09 -15.48 -8.56
N LEU A 6 -2.39 -14.61 -7.83
CA LEU A 6 -1.91 -14.92 -6.49
C LEU A 6 -3.11 -14.74 -5.55
N GLY A 7 -3.37 -15.74 -4.71
CA GLY A 7 -4.38 -15.63 -3.65
C GLY A 7 -4.16 -14.37 -2.81
N ARG A 8 -5.21 -13.95 -2.09
CA ARG A 8 -5.26 -12.72 -1.27
C ARG A 8 -3.87 -12.42 -0.64
N PRO A 9 -3.20 -11.33 -1.03
CA PRO A 9 -1.87 -11.01 -0.53
C PRO A 9 -1.88 -10.96 0.98
N ASN A 10 -0.92 -11.64 1.62
CA ASN A 10 -0.79 -11.59 3.08
C ASN A 10 0.14 -10.44 3.46
N VAL A 11 -0.46 -9.27 3.67
CA VAL A 11 0.27 -8.03 3.99
C VAL A 11 1.12 -8.19 5.24
N ALA A 12 0.57 -8.75 6.32
CA ALA A 12 1.28 -8.96 7.57
C ALA A 12 2.55 -9.81 7.38
N LYS A 13 2.47 -10.86 6.54
CA LYS A 13 3.64 -11.71 6.23
C LYS A 13 4.69 -10.97 5.39
N LEU A 14 4.26 -10.12 4.45
CA LEU A 14 5.17 -9.32 3.63
C LEU A 14 5.88 -8.25 4.47
N ALA A 15 5.14 -7.57 5.35
CA ALA A 15 5.69 -6.60 6.29
C ALA A 15 6.67 -7.25 7.27
N GLY A 16 6.31 -8.41 7.85
CA GLY A 16 7.22 -9.14 8.74
C GLY A 16 8.52 -9.61 8.07
N LYS A 17 8.54 -9.70 6.74
CA LYS A 17 9.74 -10.01 5.95
C LYS A 17 10.49 -8.78 5.45
N GLY A 18 9.95 -7.57 5.62
CA GLY A 18 10.47 -6.36 4.99
C GLY A 18 10.34 -6.37 3.46
N ASP A 19 9.39 -7.12 2.91
CA ASP A 19 9.18 -7.21 1.46
C ASP A 19 8.38 -6.00 0.95
N VAL A 20 9.06 -4.86 0.82
CA VAL A 20 8.48 -3.60 0.33
C VAL A 20 7.87 -3.77 -1.06
N GLN A 21 8.52 -4.53 -1.95
CA GLN A 21 8.01 -4.74 -3.30
C GLN A 21 6.71 -5.56 -3.29
N GLY A 22 6.63 -6.58 -2.43
CA GLY A 22 5.42 -7.34 -2.20
C GLY A 22 4.28 -6.48 -1.64
N LEU A 23 4.59 -5.58 -0.71
CA LEU A 23 3.62 -4.64 -0.14
C LEU A 23 3.11 -3.64 -1.19
N ILE A 24 3.99 -3.11 -2.05
CA ILE A 24 3.59 -2.26 -3.19
C ILE A 24 2.62 -3.02 -4.11
N ARG A 25 2.87 -4.30 -4.38
CA ARG A 25 1.94 -5.13 -5.17
C ARG A 25 0.61 -5.36 -4.44
N ALA A 26 0.62 -5.49 -3.12
CA ALA A 26 -0.59 -5.61 -2.33
C ALA A 26 -1.42 -4.31 -2.34
N LEU A 27 -0.78 -3.15 -2.46
CA LEU A 27 -1.45 -1.86 -2.63
C LEU A 27 -2.22 -1.79 -3.96
N ASP A 28 -1.76 -2.44 -5.03
CA ASP A 28 -2.48 -2.53 -6.31
C ASP A 28 -3.55 -3.66 -6.34
N TYR A 29 -3.85 -4.30 -5.20
CA TYR A 29 -4.80 -5.41 -5.13
C TYR A 29 -6.25 -4.94 -5.27
N LYS A 30 -6.78 -4.98 -6.49
CA LYS A 30 -8.13 -4.47 -6.82
C LYS A 30 -9.28 -5.20 -6.12
N LYS A 31 -9.12 -6.49 -5.81
CA LYS A 31 -10.21 -7.35 -5.32
C LYS A 31 -10.63 -7.05 -3.88
N ASP A 32 -9.75 -6.46 -3.07
CA ASP A 32 -10.03 -6.22 -1.65
C ASP A 32 -9.42 -4.90 -1.16
N PRO A 33 -10.24 -3.88 -0.88
CA PRO A 33 -9.78 -2.62 -0.31
C PRO A 33 -9.08 -2.80 1.05
N GLY A 34 -9.46 -3.80 1.85
CA GLY A 34 -8.83 -4.07 3.14
C GLY A 34 -7.35 -4.43 3.01
N VAL A 35 -7.01 -5.23 1.98
CA VAL A 35 -5.61 -5.55 1.66
C VAL A 35 -4.83 -4.30 1.25
N ARG A 36 -5.45 -3.40 0.46
CA ARG A 36 -4.80 -2.14 0.06
C ARG A 36 -4.57 -1.22 1.26
N MET A 37 -5.55 -1.11 2.16
CA MET A 37 -5.45 -0.33 3.39
C MET A 37 -4.34 -0.84 4.31
N GLU A 38 -4.28 -2.16 4.55
CA GLU A 38 -3.20 -2.76 5.34
C GLU A 38 -1.85 -2.52 4.67
N ALA A 39 -1.75 -2.74 3.36
CA ALA A 39 -0.52 -2.51 2.61
C ALA A 39 -0.04 -1.07 2.73
N ALA A 40 -0.93 -0.09 2.60
CA ALA A 40 -0.61 1.32 2.77
C ALA A 40 -0.06 1.63 4.18
N ARG A 41 -0.72 1.08 5.21
CA ARG A 41 -0.30 1.24 6.61
C ARG A 41 1.08 0.67 6.88
N GLU A 42 1.34 -0.56 6.41
CA GLU A 42 2.64 -1.19 6.59
C GLU A 42 3.71 -0.48 5.78
N LEU A 43 3.44 -0.09 4.53
CA LEU A 43 4.35 0.69 3.68
C LEU A 43 4.78 2.01 4.34
N GLY A 44 3.88 2.70 5.06
CA GLY A 44 4.21 3.93 5.79
C GLY A 44 5.21 3.73 6.92
N ARG A 45 5.38 2.50 7.43
CA ARG A 45 6.39 2.18 8.46
C ARG A 45 7.78 1.91 7.86
N PHE A 46 7.86 1.68 6.55
CA PHE A 46 9.13 1.48 5.87
C PHE A 46 9.68 2.81 5.37
N ASP A 47 10.93 3.09 5.73
CA ASP A 47 11.68 4.24 5.24
C ASP A 47 12.29 3.95 3.85
N ASP A 48 11.44 3.53 2.90
CA ASP A 48 11.83 3.20 1.52
C ASP A 48 11.20 4.22 0.56
N ASP A 49 12.00 4.82 -0.31
CA ASP A 49 11.53 5.81 -1.31
C ASP A 49 10.51 5.21 -2.28
N ARG A 50 10.63 3.91 -2.58
CA ARG A 50 9.67 3.20 -3.44
C ARG A 50 8.31 3.08 -2.75
N ALA A 51 8.31 2.95 -1.42
CA ALA A 51 7.07 2.95 -0.65
C ALA A 51 6.41 4.34 -0.70
N VAL A 52 7.19 5.43 -0.58
CA VAL A 52 6.67 6.81 -0.73
C VAL A 52 6.04 7.01 -2.09
N ALA A 53 6.77 6.69 -3.16
CA ALA A 53 6.28 6.88 -4.53
C ALA A 53 4.99 6.08 -4.79
N ALA A 54 4.89 4.87 -4.24
CA ALA A 54 3.69 4.05 -4.35
C ALA A 54 2.51 4.64 -3.57
N LEU A 55 2.75 5.13 -2.36
CA LEU A 55 1.74 5.78 -1.51
C LEU A 55 1.25 7.09 -2.14
N ASP A 56 2.15 7.96 -2.60
CA ASP A 56 1.79 9.22 -3.28
C ASP A 56 0.91 8.97 -4.51
N ALA A 57 1.27 7.98 -5.32
CA ALA A 57 0.46 7.63 -6.48
C ALA A 57 -0.93 7.07 -6.09
N CYS A 58 -1.08 6.51 -4.89
CA CYS A 58 -2.33 5.97 -4.36
C CYS A 58 -3.23 7.04 -3.72
N LEU A 59 -2.74 8.28 -3.58
CA LEU A 59 -3.57 9.44 -3.22
C LEU A 59 -4.46 9.92 -4.38
N ASP A 60 -4.10 9.57 -5.61
CA ASP A 60 -4.87 9.94 -6.79
C ASP A 60 -6.21 9.17 -6.83
N GLU A 61 -7.32 9.91 -6.92
CA GLU A 61 -8.66 9.33 -7.01
C GLU A 61 -8.87 8.48 -8.27
N ALA A 62 -8.15 8.79 -9.35
CA ALA A 62 -8.20 8.02 -10.58
C ALA A 62 -7.55 6.64 -10.42
N ARG A 63 -6.58 6.52 -9.49
CA ARG A 63 -5.92 5.24 -9.19
C ARG A 63 -6.63 4.49 -8.08
N GLU A 64 -7.01 5.19 -7.02
CA GLU A 64 -7.70 4.63 -5.87
C GLU A 64 -9.08 5.27 -5.68
N PRO A 65 -10.15 4.62 -6.17
CA PRO A 65 -11.50 5.13 -6.01
C PRO A 65 -11.98 5.07 -4.55
N ASP A 66 -11.42 4.18 -3.72
CA ASP A 66 -11.85 4.03 -2.34
C ASP A 66 -11.28 5.12 -1.43
N ALA A 67 -12.15 6.03 -0.98
CA ALA A 67 -11.76 7.12 -0.10
C ALA A 67 -11.19 6.64 1.25
N ARG A 68 -11.53 5.43 1.70
CA ARG A 68 -10.96 4.86 2.94
C ARG A 68 -9.51 4.48 2.75
N VAL A 69 -9.17 3.91 1.59
CA VAL A 69 -7.79 3.58 1.23
C VAL A 69 -6.98 4.87 1.12
N ARG A 70 -7.48 5.89 0.42
CA ARG A 70 -6.80 7.20 0.30
C ARG A 70 -6.51 7.85 1.65
N LYS A 71 -7.47 7.80 2.58
CA LYS A 71 -7.26 8.29 3.96
C LYS A 71 -6.19 7.50 4.71
N ALA A 72 -6.15 6.17 4.55
CA ALA A 72 -5.11 5.35 5.16
C ALA A 72 -3.72 5.66 4.59
N VAL A 73 -3.62 5.87 3.27
CA VAL A 73 -2.41 6.30 2.57
C VAL A 73 -1.95 7.68 3.06
N ALA A 74 -2.85 8.66 3.11
CA ALA A 74 -2.53 10.00 3.61
C ALA A 74 -2.01 9.97 5.04
N ALA A 75 -2.65 9.20 5.93
CA ALA A 75 -2.19 9.02 7.31
C ALA A 75 -0.84 8.30 7.40
N ALA A 76 -0.55 7.38 6.48
CA ALA A 76 0.74 6.69 6.41
C ALA A 76 1.87 7.65 5.98
N LEU A 77 1.61 8.50 4.98
CA LEU A 77 2.55 9.54 4.55
C LEU A 77 2.74 10.64 5.61
N GLU A 78 1.68 11.02 6.31
CA GLU A 78 1.74 11.99 7.40
C GLU A 78 2.66 11.49 8.51
N GLN A 79 2.53 10.24 8.95
CA GLN A 79 3.40 9.65 9.97
C GLN A 79 4.90 9.71 9.62
N ARG A 80 5.25 9.70 8.33
CA ARG A 80 6.64 9.84 7.87
C ARG A 80 7.15 11.28 7.87
N LYS A 81 6.27 12.27 7.76
CA LYS A 81 6.65 13.70 7.73
C LYS A 81 7.12 14.25 9.08
N TRP A 82 6.95 13.48 10.17
CA TRP A 82 7.25 13.92 11.53
C TRP A 82 8.57 13.37 12.11
N TYR A 83 9.49 12.89 11.26
CA TYR A 83 10.84 12.47 11.63
C TYR A 83 11.88 13.10 10.69
#